data_AF-Q5QYL1-F1
#
_entry.id   AF-Q5QYL1-F1
#
_cell.length_a   1.000
_cell.length_b   1.000
_cell.length_c   1.000
_cell.angle_alpha   90.00
_cell.angle_beta   90.00
_cell.angle_gamma   90.00
#
_symmetry.space_group_name_H-M   'P 1'
#
loop_
_entity.id
_entity.type
_entity.pdbx_description
1 polymer ?
#
loop_
_entity_poly.entity_id
_entity_poly.type
_entity_poly.pdbx_seq_one_letter_code
_entity_poly.pdbx_strand_id
1 'polypeptide(L)'
;MRKTDKKIEREIIRELTQMCEAAKFDHEGFIWLTHEVNYQRFPQSLKVTLVFNESVSEEVLLAEFQALIPKVQLALEPVIGESLPAAQIEACREHRLQ
;
A
#
# COMPACT_ATOMS: atom_id res chain seq x y z
N MET A 1 4.10 9.39 -21.50
CA MET A 1 3.88 10.09 -20.22
C MET A 1 3.27 11.47 -20.49
N ARG A 2 1.99 11.63 -20.19
CA ARG A 2 1.29 12.92 -20.15
C ARG A 2 1.62 13.62 -18.82
N LYS A 3 1.45 14.94 -18.75
CA LYS A 3 1.80 15.73 -17.54
C LYS A 3 1.07 15.24 -16.27
N THR A 4 -0.11 14.63 -16.43
CA THR A 4 -0.93 14.10 -15.35
C THR A 4 -0.30 12.87 -14.68
N ASP A 5 0.29 11.95 -15.46
CA ASP A 5 0.87 10.70 -14.94
C ASP A 5 1.98 10.98 -13.93
N LYS A 6 2.86 11.95 -14.25
CA LYS A 6 3.94 12.38 -13.36
C LYS A 6 3.45 13.02 -12.07
N LYS A 7 2.28 13.66 -12.08
CA LYS A 7 1.69 14.24 -10.87
C LYS A 7 1.13 13.12 -9.99
N ILE A 8 0.37 12.21 -10.58
CA ILE A 8 -0.20 11.04 -9.90
C ILE A 8 0.91 10.23 -9.24
N GLU A 9 1.96 9.88 -9.98
CA GLU A 9 3.11 9.13 -9.45
C GLU A 9 3.70 9.77 -8.19
N ARG A 10 3.92 11.09 -8.23
CA ARG A 10 4.48 11.84 -7.10
C ARG A 10 3.56 11.82 -5.89
N GLU A 11 2.25 11.97 -6.11
CA GLU A 11 1.27 11.94 -5.03
C GLU A 11 1.18 10.52 -4.44
N ILE A 12 1.15 9.47 -5.27
CA ILE A 12 1.18 8.07 -4.81
C ILE A 12 2.42 7.83 -3.94
N ILE A 13 3.61 8.17 -4.43
CA ILE A 13 4.86 7.99 -3.67
C ILE A 13 4.80 8.75 -2.36
N ARG A 14 4.29 9.98 -2.36
CA ARG A 14 4.20 10.81 -1.15
C ARG A 14 3.23 10.24 -0.12
N GLU A 15 2.03 9.87 -0.53
CA GLU A 15 1.00 9.29 0.33
C GLU A 15 1.46 7.94 0.89
N LEU A 16 2.02 7.08 0.03
CA LEU A 16 2.58 5.80 0.44
C LEU A 16 3.80 5.92 1.35
N THR A 17 4.66 6.93 1.16
CA THR A 17 5.81 7.17 2.04
C THR A 17 5.32 7.55 3.43
N GLN A 18 4.42 8.54 3.53
CA GLN A 18 3.85 8.97 4.81
C GLN A 18 3.11 7.82 5.51
N MET A 19 2.33 7.05 4.76
CA MET A 19 1.61 5.90 5.28
C MET A 19 2.56 4.77 5.71
N CYS A 20 3.64 4.53 4.96
CA CYS A 20 4.68 3.56 5.31
C CYS A 20 5.39 3.96 6.61
N GLU A 21 5.78 5.24 6.76
CA GLU A 21 6.40 5.73 8.00
C GLU A 21 5.47 5.64 9.20
N ALA A 22 4.21 6.06 9.05
CA ALA A 22 3.20 5.94 10.09
C ALA A 22 2.97 4.47 10.45
N ALA A 23 2.86 3.59 9.46
CA ALA A 23 2.60 2.18 9.69
C ALA A 23 3.78 1.47 10.37
N LYS A 24 5.03 1.81 10.05
CA LYS A 24 6.20 1.27 10.76
C LYS A 24 6.22 1.62 12.24
N PHE A 25 5.62 2.75 12.62
CA PHE A 25 5.58 3.21 14.01
C PHE A 25 4.33 2.73 14.76
N ASP A 26 3.20 2.64 14.06
CA ASP A 26 1.89 2.30 14.62
C ASP A 26 1.66 0.77 14.66
N HIS A 27 2.26 0.02 13.72
CA HIS A 27 1.99 -1.40 13.53
C HIS A 27 3.19 -2.30 13.82
N GLU A 28 2.99 -3.25 14.72
CA GLU A 28 4.03 -4.21 15.08
C GLU A 28 4.25 -5.22 13.96
N GLY A 29 5.51 -5.35 13.54
CA GLY A 29 5.91 -6.25 12.45
C GLY A 29 5.67 -5.73 11.04
N PHE A 30 5.12 -4.55 10.83
CA PHE A 30 5.15 -3.93 9.51
C PHE A 30 6.58 -3.45 9.19
N ILE A 31 7.16 -3.87 8.05
CA ILE A 31 8.53 -3.46 7.68
C ILE A 31 8.51 -2.38 6.60
N TRP A 32 7.78 -2.61 5.51
CA TRP A 32 7.70 -1.68 4.39
C TRP A 32 6.51 -2.04 3.49
N LEU A 33 6.23 -1.18 2.53
CA LEU A 33 5.26 -1.46 1.48
C LEU A 33 5.81 -1.06 0.13
N THR A 34 5.25 -1.68 -0.89
CA THR A 34 5.50 -1.34 -2.28
C THR A 34 4.19 -1.13 -3.02
N HIS A 35 4.27 -0.40 -4.12
CA HIS A 35 3.17 -0.24 -5.03
C HIS A 35 3.62 -0.52 -6.44
N GLU A 36 2.73 -1.13 -7.21
CA GLU A 36 2.89 -1.34 -8.63
C GLU A 36 1.71 -0.69 -9.33
N VAL A 37 1.97 0.22 -10.27
CA VAL A 37 0.91 0.93 -10.96
C VAL A 37 1.16 0.95 -12.47
N ASN A 38 0.16 0.52 -13.23
CA ASN A 38 0.18 0.66 -14.67
C ASN A 38 -0.65 1.88 -15.11
N TYR A 39 0.03 2.97 -15.44
CA TYR A 39 -0.59 4.22 -15.91
C TYR A 39 -1.44 4.05 -17.18
N GLN A 40 -1.26 2.97 -17.96
CA GLN A 40 -2.09 2.70 -19.13
C GLN A 40 -3.50 2.19 -18.77
N ARG A 41 -3.67 1.64 -17.57
CA ARG A 41 -4.92 1.06 -17.06
C ARG A 41 -5.24 1.56 -15.64
N PHE A 42 -4.77 2.76 -15.35
CA PHE A 42 -5.00 3.42 -14.07
C PHE A 42 -6.46 3.87 -13.95
N PRO A 43 -7.10 3.74 -12.76
CA PRO A 43 -6.55 3.28 -11.46
C PRO A 43 -6.69 1.78 -11.18
N GLN A 44 -7.36 1.03 -12.06
CA GLN A 44 -7.67 -0.40 -11.87
C GLN A 44 -6.43 -1.33 -11.80
N SER A 45 -5.26 -0.85 -12.24
CA SER A 45 -4.01 -1.62 -12.20
C SER A 45 -3.08 -1.22 -11.05
N LEU A 46 -3.51 -0.37 -10.12
CA LEU A 46 -2.74 -0.02 -8.94
C LEU A 46 -2.77 -1.20 -7.95
N LYS A 47 -1.64 -1.76 -7.59
CA LYS A 47 -1.55 -2.79 -6.56
C LYS A 47 -0.65 -2.31 -5.45
N VAL A 48 -1.05 -2.57 -4.22
CA VAL A 48 -0.27 -2.23 -3.04
C VAL A 48 0.06 -3.52 -2.31
N THR A 49 1.35 -3.77 -2.11
CA THR A 49 1.83 -4.93 -1.38
C THR A 49 2.48 -4.48 -0.08
N LEU A 50 1.87 -4.85 1.03
CA LEU A 50 2.35 -4.60 2.38
C LEU A 50 3.27 -5.74 2.80
N VAL A 51 4.47 -5.43 3.28
CA VAL A 51 5.46 -6.42 3.69
C VAL A 51 5.62 -6.41 5.20
N PHE A 52 5.35 -7.56 5.80
CA PHE A 52 5.44 -7.79 7.23
C PHE A 52 6.61 -8.73 7.58
N ASN A 53 7.11 -8.55 8.79
CA ASN A 53 8.14 -9.39 9.39
C ASN A 53 7.59 -10.79 9.64
N GLU A 54 8.39 -11.83 9.47
CA GLU A 54 7.99 -13.19 9.83
C GLU A 54 7.85 -13.41 11.34
N SER A 55 8.45 -12.52 12.14
CA SER A 55 8.45 -12.58 13.61
C SER A 55 7.07 -12.32 14.19
N VAL A 56 6.15 -11.70 13.42
CA VAL A 56 4.77 -11.53 13.86
C VAL A 56 3.93 -12.77 13.56
N SER A 57 3.06 -13.08 14.51
CA SER A 57 2.09 -14.15 14.37
C SER A 57 1.09 -13.84 13.27
N GLU A 58 0.51 -14.87 12.67
CA GLU A 58 -0.49 -14.72 11.60
C GLU A 58 -1.71 -13.90 12.04
N GLU A 59 -2.13 -14.06 13.29
CA GLU A 59 -3.21 -13.28 13.90
C GLU A 59 -2.92 -11.77 13.92
N VAL A 60 -1.69 -11.37 14.29
CA VAL A 60 -1.26 -9.97 14.31
C VAL A 60 -1.19 -9.45 12.89
N LEU A 61 -0.57 -10.20 11.97
CA LEU A 61 -0.50 -9.83 10.56
C LEU A 61 -1.89 -9.57 9.98
N LEU A 62 -2.86 -10.45 10.22
CA LEU A 62 -4.22 -10.30 9.71
C LEU A 62 -4.96 -9.11 10.34
N ALA A 63 -4.76 -8.86 11.64
CA ALA A 63 -5.35 -7.73 12.36
C ALA A 63 -4.80 -6.39 11.84
N GLU A 64 -3.48 -6.28 11.74
CA GLU A 64 -2.79 -5.08 11.26
C GLU A 64 -3.08 -4.85 9.78
N PHE A 65 -3.10 -5.90 8.96
CA PHE A 65 -3.50 -5.80 7.56
C PHE A 65 -4.92 -5.24 7.41
N GLN A 66 -5.88 -5.75 8.17
CA GLN A 66 -7.24 -5.22 8.16
C GLN A 66 -7.32 -3.76 8.63
N ALA A 67 -6.50 -3.36 9.59
CA ALA A 67 -6.39 -1.97 10.03
C ALA A 67 -5.73 -1.05 8.98
N LEU A 68 -4.83 -1.61 8.16
CA LEU A 68 -4.11 -0.88 7.11
C LEU A 68 -4.92 -0.69 5.83
N ILE A 69 -5.82 -1.62 5.48
CA ILE A 69 -6.70 -1.51 4.30
C ILE A 69 -7.39 -0.14 4.22
N PRO A 70 -8.16 0.33 5.22
CA PRO A 70 -8.83 1.62 5.15
C PRO A 70 -7.85 2.80 5.13
N LYS A 71 -6.67 2.68 5.77
CA LYS A 71 -5.62 3.72 5.72
C LYS A 71 -5.08 3.88 4.30
N VAL A 72 -4.81 2.76 3.61
CA VAL A 72 -4.36 2.74 2.20
C VAL A 72 -5.44 3.33 1.29
N GLN A 73 -6.70 2.93 1.48
CA GLN A 73 -7.82 3.44 0.69
C GLN A 73 -7.93 4.96 0.84
N LEU A 74 -7.93 5.48 2.07
CA LEU A 74 -8.05 6.91 2.34
C LEU A 74 -6.88 7.73 1.78
N ALA A 75 -5.65 7.20 1.89
CA ALA A 75 -4.45 7.86 1.36
C ALA A 75 -4.46 7.94 -0.18
N LEU A 76 -5.02 6.93 -0.85
CA LEU A 76 -5.02 6.86 -2.32
C LEU A 76 -6.29 7.45 -2.95
N GLU A 77 -7.41 7.54 -2.23
CA GLU A 77 -8.66 8.17 -2.67
C GLU A 77 -8.46 9.56 -3.34
N PRO A 78 -7.73 10.52 -2.73
CA PRO A 78 -7.50 11.83 -3.37
C PRO A 78 -6.62 11.76 -4.62
N VAL A 79 -5.85 10.67 -4.79
CA VAL A 79 -4.91 10.48 -5.90
C VAL A 79 -5.57 9.79 -7.09
N ILE A 80 -6.35 8.75 -6.82
CA ILE A 80 -7.04 7.96 -7.85
C ILE A 80 -8.45 8.50 -8.17
N GLY A 81 -9.03 9.29 -7.26
CA GLY A 81 -10.36 9.90 -7.39
C GLY A 81 -11.52 8.95 -7.08
N GLU A 82 -11.22 7.73 -6.65
CA GLU A 82 -12.17 6.67 -6.30
C GLU A 82 -11.61 5.83 -5.14
N SER A 83 -12.41 4.94 -4.56
CA SER A 83 -11.95 4.06 -3.47
C SER A 83 -11.27 2.82 -4.04
N LEU A 84 -10.00 2.58 -3.66
CA LEU A 84 -9.26 1.39 -4.07
C LEU A 84 -9.92 0.14 -3.45
N PRO A 85 -10.29 -0.90 -4.21
CA PRO A 85 -10.84 -2.11 -3.63
C PRO A 85 -9.75 -2.88 -2.88
N ALA A 86 -10.12 -3.51 -1.75
CA ALA A 86 -9.20 -4.35 -0.97
C ALA A 86 -8.60 -5.51 -1.78
N ALA A 87 -9.23 -5.93 -2.88
CA ALA A 87 -8.69 -6.93 -3.81
C ALA A 87 -7.38 -6.48 -4.51
N GLN A 88 -7.08 -5.18 -4.51
CA GLN A 88 -5.83 -4.61 -5.04
C GLN A 88 -4.76 -4.43 -3.94
N ILE A 89 -5.06 -4.77 -2.69
CA ILE A 89 -4.16 -4.66 -1.55
C ILE A 89 -3.81 -6.07 -1.09
N GLU A 90 -2.52 -6.38 -1.11
CA GLU A 90 -2.00 -7.70 -0.74
C GLU A 90 -1.04 -7.54 0.44
N ALA A 91 -1.01 -8.52 1.33
CA ALA A 91 -0.02 -8.60 2.42
C ALA A 91 0.86 -9.83 2.20
N CYS A 92 2.17 -9.64 2.28
CA CYS A 92 3.15 -10.71 2.16
C CYS A 92 4.17 -10.64 3.30
N ARG A 93 4.76 -11.79 3.65
CA ARG A 93 5.88 -11.84 4.59
C ARG A 93 7.20 -11.65 3.85
N GLU A 94 8.13 -10.92 4.43
CA GLU A 94 9.43 -10.58 3.81
C GLU A 94 10.18 -11.81 3.27
N HIS A 95 10.14 -12.93 3.98
CA HIS A 95 10.83 -14.17 3.62
C HIS A 95 10.41 -14.76 2.26
N ARG A 96 9.28 -14.33 1.67
CA ARG A 96 8.80 -14.88 0.40
C ARG A 96 9.44 -14.26 -0.86
N LEU A 97 10.37 -13.32 -0.70
CA LEU A 97 11.10 -12.68 -1.81
C LEU A 97 12.51 -13.25 -2.04
N GLN A 98 12.89 -14.35 -1.35
CA GLN A 98 14.14 -15.08 -1.59
C GLN A 98 14.03 -16.17 -2.65
#